data_AF-A0A0E9SKU8-F1
#
_entry.id   AF-A0A0E9SKU8-F1
#
_cell.length_a   1.000
_cell.length_b   1.000
_cell.length_c   1.000
_cell.angle_alpha   90.00
_cell.angle_beta   90.00
_cell.angle_gamma   90.00
#
_symmetry.space_group_name_H-M   'P 1'
#
loop_
_entity.id
_entity.type
_entity.pdbx_description
1 polymer ?
#
loop_
_entity_poly.entity_id
_entity_poly.type
_entity_poly.pdbx_seq_one_letter_code
_entity_poly.pdbx_strand_id
1 'polypeptide(L)' 'MQAFNMLKVSLAPCIEALILLDRLCYLKEQENTCFSAVVPLFDPLMSPRCYGILALKNGRANVTKNNYS' A
#
# COMPACT_ATOMS: atom_id res chain seq x y z
N MET A 1 -17.00 -29.40 -7.87
CA MET A 1 -15.67 -28.87 -7.47
C MET A 1 -15.28 -27.55 -8.14
N GLN A 2 -15.65 -27.29 -9.40
CA GLN A 2 -15.24 -26.08 -10.13
C GLN A 2 -15.73 -24.75 -9.50
N ALA A 3 -16.98 -24.69 -9.04
CA ALA A 3 -17.53 -23.49 -8.38
C ALA A 3 -16.80 -23.13 -7.07
N PHE A 4 -16.40 -24.13 -6.28
CA PHE A 4 -15.62 -23.94 -5.05
C PHE A 4 -14.22 -23.39 -5.35
N ASN A 5 -13.57 -23.89 -6.40
CA ASN A 5 -12.27 -23.40 -6.83
C ASN A 5 -12.36 -21.98 -7.38
N MET A 6 -13.41 -21.64 -8.13
CA MET A 6 -13.66 -20.27 -8.59
C MET A 6 -13.89 -19.33 -7.41
N LEU A 7 -14.67 -19.73 -6.41
CA LEU A 7 -14.87 -18.95 -5.19
C LEU A 7 -13.55 -18.66 -4.48
N LYS A 8 -12.66 -19.66 -4.36
CA LYS A 8 -11.33 -19.46 -3.76
C LYS A 8 -10.48 -18.47 -4.56
N VAL A 9 -10.48 -18.58 -5.90
CA VAL A 9 -9.72 -17.67 -6.77
C VAL A 9 -10.26 -16.25 -6.71
N SER A 10 -11.58 -16.07 -6.57
CA SER A 10 -12.21 -14.75 -6.42
C SER A 10 -12.04 -14.15 -5.03
N LEU A 11 -11.98 -14.97 -3.97
CA LEU A 11 -11.79 -14.48 -2.60
C LEU A 11 -10.35 -14.05 -2.30
N ALA A 12 -9.36 -14.71 -2.90
CA ALA A 12 -7.95 -14.37 -2.72
C ALA A 12 -7.65 -12.86 -2.94
N PRO A 13 -8.01 -12.22 -4.08
CA PRO A 13 -7.78 -10.78 -4.29
C PRO A 13 -8.56 -9.90 -3.31
N CYS A 14 -9.75 -10.32 -2.88
CA CYS A 14 -10.53 -9.56 -1.88
C CYS A 14 -9.83 -9.55 -0.52
N ILE A 15 -9.28 -10.69 -0.10
CA ILE A 15 -8.52 -10.81 1.16
C ILE A 15 -7.23 -9.98 1.09
N GLU A 16 -6.51 -10.05 -0.03
CA GLU A 16 -5.33 -9.22 -0.29
C GLU A 16 -5.68 -7.72 -0.19
N ALA A 17 -6.77 -7.28 -0.82
CA ALA A 17 -7.23 -5.89 -0.77
C ALA A 17 -7.65 -5.47 0.66
N LEU A 18 -8.37 -6.33 1.39
CA LEU A 18 -8.75 -6.08 2.79
C LEU A 18 -7.52 -5.87 3.68
N ILE A 19 -6.48 -6.70 3.54
CA ILE A 19 -5.23 -6.57 4.29
C ILE A 19 -4.51 -5.26 3.94
N LEU A 20 -4.45 -4.88 2.66
CA LEU A 20 -3.82 -3.63 2.24
C LEU A 20 -4.58 -2.40 2.76
N LEU A 21 -5.92 -2.45 2.77
CA LEU A 21 -6.75 -1.36 3.30
C LEU A 21 -6.58 -1.20 4.81
N ASP A 22 -6.50 -2.29 5.56
CA ASP A 22 -6.19 -2.27 7.00
C ASP A 22 -4.85 -1.55 7.27
N ARG A 23 -3.80 -1.92 6.53
CA ARG A 23 -2.47 -1.28 6.65
C ARG A 23 -2.46 0.18 6.19
N LEU A 24 -3.26 0.52 5.17
CA LEU A 24 -3.42 1.91 4.73
C LEU A 24 -4.10 2.75 5.83
N CYS A 25 -5.13 2.22 6.49
CA CYS A 25 -5.81 2.89 7.59
C CYS A 25 -4.83 3.16 8.74
N TYR A 26 -4.08 2.13 9.15
CA TYR A 26 -3.04 2.29 10.16
C TYR A 26 -2.05 3.40 9.82
N LEU A 27 -1.59 3.49 8.57
CA LEU A 27 -0.64 4.52 8.11
C LEU A 27 -1.25 5.93 8.10
N LYS A 28 -2.55 6.06 7.80
CA LYS A 28 -3.28 7.33 7.83
C LYS A 28 -3.46 7.88 9.25
N GLU A 29 -3.50 7.00 10.25
CA GLU A 29 -3.58 7.39 11.65
C GLU A 29 -2.23 7.82 12.25
N GLN A 30 -1.10 7.57 11.56
CA GLN A 30 0.21 7.96 12.05
C GLN A 30 0.48 9.45 11.81
N GLU A 31 0.79 10.20 12.86
CA GLU A 31 1.15 11.64 12.78
C GLU A 31 2.42 11.91 11.94
N ASN A 32 3.27 10.89 11.79
CA ASN A 32 4.50 10.99 11.01
C ASN A 32 4.34 10.64 9.53
N THR A 33 3.13 10.31 9.05
CA THR A 33 2.86 10.01 7.65
C THR A 33 2.34 11.26 6.95
N CYS A 34 3.08 11.76 5.96
CA CYS A 34 2.67 12.89 5.11
C CYS A 34 1.58 12.46 4.11
N PHE A 35 1.78 11.27 3.54
CA PHE A 35 0.96 10.75 2.46
C PHE A 35 0.97 9.23 2.52
N SER A 36 -0.16 8.61 2.25
CA SER A 36 -0.24 7.17 2.00
C SER A 36 -1.31 6.84 0.97
N ALA A 37 -1.00 5.92 0.05
CA ALA A 37 -1.90 5.49 -1.01
C ALA A 37 -1.66 4.02 -1.39
N VAL A 38 -2.69 3.38 -1.90
CA VAL A 38 -2.59 2.07 -2.54
C VAL A 38 -2.34 2.29 -4.04
N VAL A 39 -1.35 1.61 -4.60
CA VAL A 39 -0.96 1.72 -6.01
C VAL A 39 -0.93 0.35 -6.69
N PRO A 40 -1.30 0.25 -7.98
CA PRO A 40 -1.09 -0.97 -8.74
C PRO A 40 0.42 -1.18 -8.98
N LEU A 41 0.92 -2.38 -8.69
CA LEU A 41 2.33 -2.73 -8.91
C LEU A 41 2.56 -3.47 -10.23
N PHE A 42 1.56 -4.23 -10.70
CA PHE A 42 1.61 -4.95 -11.96
C PHE A 42 0.44 -4.58 -12.86
N ASP A 43 0.66 -4.74 -14.16
CA ASP A 43 -0.41 -4.70 -15.15
C ASP A 43 -1.44 -5.81 -14.83
N PRO A 44 -2.75 -5.50 -14.74
CA PRO A 44 -3.79 -6.49 -14.51
C PRO A 44 -3.74 -7.69 -15.47
N LEU A 45 -3.19 -7.51 -16.68
CA LEU A 45 -3.01 -8.58 -17.67
C LEU A 45 -1.84 -9.53 -17.33
N MET A 46 -0.80 -9.03 -16.65
CA MET A 46 0.37 -9.80 -16.22
C MET A 46 0.15 -10.46 -14.86
N SER A 47 -0.53 -9.75 -13.96
CA SER A 47 -1.03 -10.30 -12.70
C SER A 47 -2.24 -9.49 -12.26
N PRO A 48 -3.44 -10.09 -12.20
CA PRO A 48 -4.63 -9.41 -11.68
C PRO A 48 -4.57 -9.16 -10.16
N ARG A 49 -3.47 -9.57 -9.50
CA ARG A 49 -3.31 -9.63 -8.04
C ARG A 49 -2.05 -8.91 -7.59
N CYS A 50 -1.98 -7.59 -7.76
CA CYS A 50 -0.89 -6.86 -7.11
C CYS A 50 -1.14 -5.37 -6.96
N TYR A 51 -1.59 -5.02 -5.76
CA TYR A 51 -1.57 -3.67 -5.24
C TYR A 51 -0.53 -3.58 -4.13
N GLY A 52 0.13 -2.45 -4.01
CA GLY A 52 1.09 -2.14 -2.93
C GLY A 52 0.70 -0.86 -2.21
N ILE A 53 1.32 -0.59 -1.07
CA ILE A 53 1.13 0.66 -0.33
C ILE A 53 2.38 1.52 -0.49
N LEU A 54 2.18 2.76 -0.95
CA LEU A 54 3.18 3.82 -0.92
C LEU A 54 2.88 4.75 0.24
N ALA A 55 3.89 5.04 1.07
CA ALA A 55 3.77 5.99 2.16
C ALA A 55 4.99 6.91 2.22
N LEU A 56 4.75 8.20 2.39
CA LEU A 56 5.77 9.21 2.60
C LEU A 56 5.74 9.63 4.06
N LYS A 57 6.89 9.54 4.73
CA LYS A 57 7.05 10.03 6.09
C LYS A 57 7.27 11.54 6.05
N ASN A 58 6.70 12.27 7.01
CA ASN A 58 7.07 13.66 7.26
C ASN A 58 8.58 13.71 7.49
N GLY A 59 9.31 14.35 6.58
CA GLY A 59 10.73 14.54 6.71
C GLY A 59 10.99 15.34 7.97
N ARG A 60 11.64 14.73 8.97
CA ARG A 60 12.40 15.54 9.92
C ARG A 60 13.48 16.20 9.09
N ALA A 61 13.27 17.46 8.73
CA ALA A 61 14.34 18.31 8.27
C ALA A 61 15.34 18.38 9.43
N ASN A 62 16.30 17.46 9.46
CA ASN A 62 17.59 17.76 10.04
C ASN A 62 18.17 18.81 9.10
N VAL A 63 17.77 20.07 9.32
CA VAL A 63 18.49 21.22 8.82
C VAL A 63 19.85 21.12 9.49
N THR A 64 20.77 20.37 8.88
CA THR A 64 22.19 20.63 9.01
C THR A 64 22.36 22.03 8.46
N LYS A 65 22.24 23.03 9.34
CA LYS A 65 22.75 24.38 9.14
C LYS A 65 24.27 24.29 9.06
N ASN A 66 24.80 23.69 8.00
CA ASN A 66 26.18 23.92 7.63
C ASN A 66 26.16 25.10 6.67
N ASN A 67 26.22 26.27 7.32
CA ASN A 67 26.61 27.54 6.75
C ASN A 67 27.80 27.30 5.81
N TYR A 68 27.59 27.47 4.51
CA TYR A 68 28.68 27.84 3.63
C TYR A 68 28.62 29.37 3.54
N SER A 69 29.55 29.97 4.30
CA SER A 69 30.00 31.35 4.21
C SER A 69 30.41 31.73 2.79
#